data_AF-A0A1Y5ERJ5-F1
#
_entry.id   AF-A0A1Y5ERJ5-F1
#
_cell.length_a   1.000
_cell.length_b   1.000
_cell.length_c   1.000
_cell.angle_alpha   90.00
_cell.angle_beta   90.00
_cell.angle_gamma   90.00
#
_symmetry.space_group_name_H-M   'P 1'
#
loop_
_entity.id
_entity.type
_entity.pdbx_description
1 polymer ?
#
loop_
_entity_poly.entity_id
_entity_poly.type
_entity_poly.pdbx_seq_one_letter_code
_entity_poly.pdbx_strand_id
1 'polypeptide(L)'
;MALSKLGKICGSCLTLIGIFFFSLSLADAATPQVEFDVSTFAIEGDNRLDAKTTDTVLADFLGHHQGLEKLLAAAKALEEAHAKQGYAFHRVQLPPQTMNKGVIRLNVIAFKLGEARITGSEYFSDEHILQSLPSLKPQARLNTHEIARELLLANRHPSREHIINIKKGQAEDTVDAEVKIKDSRPYFGFVGINNIGTEQTGRVRLTGGGQHTNLFGKDDVFTASYTTSQKYPEDVKQYGLSYSIPIYKLASQVSMFYSSSDVDSGTINSLDISGAGQ
;
A
#
# COMPACT_ATOMS: atom_id res chain seq x y z
N MET A 1 -26.80 62.70 0.50
CA MET A 1 -26.74 61.65 -0.54
C MET A 1 -27.89 60.66 -0.27
N ALA A 2 -29.12 61.17 -0.18
CA ALA A 2 -30.11 61.39 -1.26
C ALA A 2 -30.99 60.13 -1.42
N LEU A 3 -31.95 59.90 -0.50
CA LEU A 3 -33.35 60.41 -0.52
C LEU A 3 -34.13 59.95 -1.75
N SER A 4 -35.13 59.06 -1.56
CA SER A 4 -36.57 59.41 -1.59
C SER A 4 -37.13 59.44 -3.03
N LYS A 5 -38.24 58.81 -3.45
CA LYS A 5 -39.68 58.82 -3.09
C LYS A 5 -40.32 57.93 -4.18
N LEU A 6 -41.46 57.23 -4.08
CA LEU A 6 -42.88 57.61 -3.95
C LEU A 6 -43.60 56.23 -3.96
N GLY A 7 -44.64 55.91 -3.21
CA GLY A 7 -45.79 56.71 -2.79
C GLY A 7 -46.98 56.49 -3.76
N LYS A 8 -47.99 55.74 -3.30
CA LYS A 8 -49.44 55.70 -3.67
C LYS A 8 -49.99 54.29 -3.31
N ILE A 9 -50.66 54.04 -2.19
CA ILE A 9 -52.03 54.42 -1.76
C ILE A 9 -53.09 54.20 -2.84
N CYS A 10 -53.87 53.12 -2.69
CA CYS A 10 -55.35 53.04 -2.75
C CYS A 10 -55.67 51.54 -2.56
N GLY A 11 -56.41 51.05 -1.56
CA GLY A 11 -57.64 51.58 -1.00
C GLY A 11 -58.81 50.76 -1.53
N SER A 12 -59.24 49.77 -0.72
CA SER A 12 -60.62 49.23 -0.64
C SER A 12 -60.96 47.88 -1.32
N CYS A 13 -61.43 46.99 -0.43
CA CYS A 13 -62.65 46.16 -0.55
C CYS A 13 -62.67 44.84 -1.32
N LEU A 14 -63.29 43.84 -0.63
CA LEU A 14 -63.94 42.62 -1.13
C LEU A 14 -62.98 41.55 -1.67
N THR A 15 -63.01 40.27 -1.30
CA THR A 15 -64.09 39.40 -0.81
C THR A 15 -63.44 38.12 -0.29
N LEU A 16 -64.01 37.52 0.76
CA LEU A 16 -63.64 36.21 1.31
C LEU A 16 -63.87 35.11 0.24
N ILE A 17 -62.81 34.44 -0.22
CA ILE A 17 -62.91 33.16 -0.94
C ILE A 17 -62.10 32.15 -0.13
N GLY A 18 -62.81 31.30 0.62
CA GLY A 18 -62.22 30.18 1.33
C GLY A 18 -61.72 29.14 0.33
N ILE A 19 -60.40 29.05 0.17
CA ILE A 19 -59.76 27.98 -0.58
C ILE A 19 -59.72 26.76 0.34
N PHE A 20 -60.62 25.82 0.10
CA PHE A 20 -60.60 24.49 0.68
C PHE A 20 -59.42 23.73 0.07
N PHE A 21 -58.28 23.73 0.75
CA PHE A 21 -57.14 22.88 0.40
C PHE A 21 -57.54 21.43 0.66
N PHE A 22 -57.98 20.74 -0.39
CA PHE A 22 -58.20 19.31 -0.36
C PHE A 22 -56.82 18.63 -0.38
N SER A 23 -56.30 18.30 0.79
CA SER A 23 -55.07 17.51 0.94
C SER A 23 -55.32 16.11 0.38
N LEU A 24 -54.91 15.88 -0.87
CA LEU A 24 -54.85 14.56 -1.47
C LEU A 24 -53.74 13.77 -0.75
N SER A 25 -54.13 12.98 0.26
CA SER A 25 -53.24 12.00 0.88
C SER A 25 -52.98 10.90 -0.15
N LEU A 26 -51.83 10.98 -0.83
CA LEU A 26 -51.24 9.85 -1.53
C LEU A 26 -50.88 8.82 -0.47
N ALA A 27 -51.76 7.84 -0.28
CA ALA A 27 -51.43 6.64 0.47
C ALA A 27 -50.24 5.97 -0.24
N ASP A 28 -49.07 6.05 0.38
CA ASP A 28 -47.89 5.28 0.01
C ASP A 28 -48.27 3.80 0.16
N ALA A 29 -48.57 3.16 -0.98
CA ALA A 29 -48.86 1.74 -1.00
C ALA A 29 -47.54 1.02 -0.69
N ALA A 30 -47.33 0.72 0.59
CA ALA A 30 -46.21 -0.07 1.07
C ALA A 30 -46.13 -1.36 0.24
N THR A 31 -45.06 -1.50 -0.54
CA THR A 31 -44.76 -2.75 -1.23
C THR A 31 -44.67 -3.86 -0.18
N PRO A 32 -45.33 -5.02 -0.37
CA PRO A 32 -45.23 -6.11 0.59
C PRO A 32 -43.77 -6.55 0.67
N GLN A 33 -43.10 -6.15 1.74
CA GLN A 33 -41.72 -6.49 2.04
C GLN A 33 -41.71 -7.94 2.49
N VAL A 34 -40.86 -8.76 1.88
CA VAL A 34 -40.68 -10.15 2.30
C VAL A 34 -40.11 -10.14 3.72
N GLU A 35 -40.85 -10.69 4.68
CA GLU A 35 -40.42 -10.81 6.07
C GLU A 35 -39.81 -12.20 6.32
N PHE A 36 -38.73 -12.25 7.08
CA PHE A 36 -38.08 -13.50 7.45
C PHE A 36 -37.23 -13.34 8.72
N ASP A 37 -37.06 -14.43 9.45
CA ASP A 37 -36.18 -14.50 10.61
C ASP A 37 -34.86 -15.15 10.24
N VAL A 38 -33.76 -14.56 10.71
CA VAL A 38 -32.40 -15.08 10.52
C VAL A 38 -31.88 -15.58 11.86
N SER A 39 -31.75 -16.89 11.97
CA SER A 39 -31.18 -17.57 13.14
C SER A 39 -29.66 -17.71 13.05
N THR A 40 -29.12 -17.96 11.85
CA THR A 40 -27.68 -18.14 11.64
C THR A 40 -27.29 -17.87 10.18
N PHE A 41 -26.04 -17.51 9.98
CA PHE A 41 -25.42 -17.46 8.66
C PHE A 41 -24.58 -18.70 8.41
N ALA A 42 -24.73 -19.30 7.24
CA ALA A 42 -23.89 -20.38 6.75
C ALA A 42 -22.95 -19.81 5.68
N ILE A 43 -21.65 -19.82 5.95
CA ILE A 43 -20.66 -19.31 5.00
C ILE A 43 -20.14 -20.47 4.16
N GLU A 44 -20.33 -20.36 2.85
CA GLU A 44 -19.81 -21.29 1.85
C GLU A 44 -18.63 -20.65 1.09
N GLY A 45 -17.79 -21.47 0.47
CA GLY A 45 -16.66 -20.99 -0.32
C GLY A 45 -15.41 -20.71 0.50
N ASP A 46 -14.68 -19.66 0.13
CA ASP A 46 -13.32 -19.39 0.60
C ASP A 46 -13.29 -18.37 1.76
N ASN A 47 -13.83 -18.76 2.91
CA ASN A 47 -13.77 -17.91 4.10
C ASN A 47 -12.37 -17.98 4.75
N ARG A 48 -11.68 -16.85 4.80
CA ARG A 48 -10.35 -16.72 5.42
C ARG A 48 -10.39 -16.14 6.83
N LEU A 49 -11.57 -15.76 7.30
CA LEU A 49 -11.78 -15.29 8.67
C LEU A 49 -11.99 -16.49 9.60
N ASP A 50 -11.52 -16.37 10.84
CA ASP A 50 -11.87 -17.36 11.87
C ASP A 50 -13.36 -17.29 12.22
N ALA A 51 -13.88 -18.36 12.83
CA ALA A 51 -15.31 -18.45 13.16
C ALA A 51 -15.74 -17.32 14.10
N LYS A 52 -14.92 -16.99 15.09
CA LYS A 52 -15.23 -15.93 16.07
C LYS A 52 -15.39 -14.56 15.43
N THR A 53 -14.50 -14.20 14.50
CA THR A 53 -14.53 -12.94 13.76
C THR A 53 -15.74 -12.92 12.83
N THR A 54 -16.00 -14.03 12.14
CA THR A 54 -17.18 -14.20 11.27
C THR A 54 -18.47 -13.96 12.06
N ASP A 55 -18.63 -14.64 13.20
CA ASP A 55 -19.81 -14.52 14.06
C ASP A 55 -19.96 -13.10 14.62
N THR A 56 -18.85 -12.47 15.02
CA THR A 56 -18.85 -11.10 15.53
C THR A 56 -19.31 -10.09 14.48
N VAL A 57 -18.85 -10.25 13.23
CA VAL A 57 -19.25 -9.37 12.12
C VAL A 57 -20.72 -9.55 11.76
N LEU A 58 -21.26 -10.77 11.91
CA LEU A 58 -22.62 -11.10 11.49
C LEU A 58 -23.67 -11.01 12.61
N ALA A 59 -23.25 -10.83 13.86
CA ALA A 59 -24.12 -10.79 15.04
C ALA A 59 -25.24 -9.74 14.92
N ASP A 60 -24.91 -8.55 14.41
CA ASP A 60 -25.85 -7.44 14.25
C ASP A 60 -26.92 -7.70 13.16
N PHE A 61 -26.75 -8.75 12.37
CA PHE A 61 -27.63 -9.14 11.27
C PHE A 61 -28.50 -10.37 11.61
N LEU A 62 -28.50 -10.84 12.85
CA LEU A 62 -29.41 -11.89 13.33
C LEU A 62 -30.77 -11.30 13.73
N GLY A 63 -31.81 -12.16 13.79
CA GLY A 63 -33.16 -11.80 14.20
C GLY A 63 -34.11 -11.50 13.04
N HIS A 64 -35.13 -10.69 13.30
CA HIS A 64 -36.22 -10.42 12.36
C HIS A 64 -35.84 -9.33 11.35
N HIS A 65 -36.10 -9.58 10.06
CA HIS A 65 -35.79 -8.64 8.97
C HIS A 65 -36.95 -8.49 8.00
N GLN A 66 -37.03 -7.29 7.42
CA GLN A 66 -37.95 -6.94 6.34
C GLN A 66 -37.11 -6.57 5.11
N GLY A 67 -37.33 -7.28 4.01
CA GLY A 67 -36.60 -7.07 2.75
C GLY A 67 -35.15 -7.58 2.76
N LEU A 68 -34.48 -7.45 1.62
CA LEU A 68 -33.15 -8.03 1.38
C LEU A 68 -31.98 -7.10 1.77
N GLU A 69 -32.25 -5.83 2.07
CA GLU A 69 -31.22 -4.80 2.26
C GLU A 69 -30.25 -5.14 3.40
N LYS A 70 -30.77 -5.63 4.53
CA LYS A 70 -29.94 -6.04 5.67
C LYS A 70 -29.08 -7.27 5.37
N LEU A 71 -29.54 -8.19 4.51
CA LEU A 71 -28.72 -9.34 4.08
C LEU A 71 -27.58 -8.91 3.15
N LEU A 72 -27.86 -7.95 2.26
CA LEU A 72 -26.82 -7.35 1.41
C LEU A 72 -25.80 -6.57 2.25
N ALA A 73 -26.27 -5.87 3.29
CA ALA A 73 -25.39 -5.21 4.26
C ALA A 73 -24.54 -6.22 5.04
N ALA A 74 -25.09 -7.38 5.43
CA ALA A 74 -24.34 -8.46 6.07
C ALA A 74 -23.24 -9.02 5.15
N ALA A 75 -23.58 -9.27 3.88
CA ALA A 75 -22.60 -9.70 2.87
C ALA A 75 -21.48 -8.66 2.71
N LYS A 76 -21.83 -7.38 2.62
CA LYS A 76 -20.87 -6.27 2.53
C LYS A 76 -19.99 -6.17 3.78
N ALA A 77 -20.57 -6.32 4.98
CA ALA A 77 -19.80 -6.28 6.23
C ALA A 77 -18.78 -7.43 6.30
N LEU A 78 -19.17 -8.63 5.86
CA LEU A 78 -18.27 -9.77 5.77
C LEU A 78 -17.17 -9.56 4.71
N GLU A 79 -17.50 -8.95 3.58
CA GLU A 79 -16.54 -8.56 2.54
C GLU A 79 -15.52 -7.53 3.06
N GLU A 80 -15.99 -6.49 3.75
CA GLU A 80 -15.14 -5.48 4.39
C GLU A 80 -14.24 -6.09 5.48
N ALA A 81 -14.73 -7.09 6.22
CA ALA A 81 -13.94 -7.81 7.21
C ALA A 81 -12.80 -8.62 6.55
N HIS A 82 -13.05 -9.25 5.40
CA HIS A 82 -11.98 -9.88 4.60
C HIS A 82 -10.97 -8.85 4.12
N ALA A 83 -11.42 -7.72 3.56
CA ALA A 83 -10.55 -6.65 3.09
C ALA A 83 -9.63 -6.11 4.19
N LYS A 84 -10.13 -5.95 5.42
CA LYS A 84 -9.35 -5.52 6.59
C LYS A 84 -8.23 -6.50 6.99
N GLN A 85 -8.34 -7.78 6.63
CA GLN A 85 -7.32 -8.81 6.86
C GLN A 85 -6.37 -8.97 5.67
N GLY A 86 -6.48 -8.11 4.65
CA GLY A 86 -5.68 -8.14 3.43
C GLY A 86 -6.32 -8.92 2.29
N TYR A 87 -7.50 -9.51 2.48
CA TYR A 87 -8.20 -10.31 1.47
C TYR A 87 -9.15 -9.45 0.63
N ALA A 88 -8.65 -8.34 0.07
CA ALA A 88 -9.45 -7.37 -0.68
C ALA A 88 -10.05 -7.92 -1.99
N PHE A 89 -9.52 -9.04 -2.48
CA PHE A 89 -10.00 -9.73 -3.68
C PHE A 89 -10.93 -10.89 -3.34
N HIS A 90 -11.67 -10.79 -2.23
CA HIS A 90 -12.77 -11.70 -1.90
C HIS A 90 -14.07 -10.94 -2.07
N ARG A 91 -15.07 -11.60 -2.67
CA ARG A 91 -16.42 -11.07 -2.82
C ARG A 91 -17.39 -11.96 -2.10
N VAL A 92 -18.31 -11.35 -1.37
CA VAL A 92 -19.38 -12.08 -0.68
C VAL A 92 -20.68 -11.88 -1.44
N GLN A 93 -21.29 -12.97 -1.88
CA GLN A 93 -22.56 -12.93 -2.58
C GLN A 93 -23.66 -13.67 -1.82
N LEU A 94 -24.89 -13.17 -1.93
CA LEU A 94 -26.09 -13.83 -1.45
C LEU A 94 -26.69 -14.64 -2.63
N PRO A 95 -26.45 -15.96 -2.73
CA PRO A 95 -27.02 -16.76 -3.80
C PRO A 95 -28.55 -16.86 -3.68
N PRO A 96 -29.27 -17.08 -4.79
CA PRO A 96 -30.70 -17.38 -4.76
C PRO A 96 -30.99 -18.59 -3.85
N GLN A 97 -31.86 -18.40 -2.86
CA GLN A 97 -32.20 -19.42 -1.88
C GLN A 97 -33.59 -19.18 -1.28
N THR A 98 -34.20 -20.23 -0.74
CA THR A 98 -35.46 -20.13 0.01
C THR A 98 -35.18 -19.81 1.48
N MET A 99 -35.97 -18.92 2.08
CA MET A 99 -35.75 -18.37 3.43
C MET A 99 -36.39 -19.20 4.55
N ASN A 100 -36.80 -20.44 4.25
CA ASN A 100 -37.82 -21.14 5.04
C ASN A 100 -37.31 -21.78 6.36
N LYS A 101 -36.02 -21.64 6.69
CA LYS A 101 -35.38 -22.32 7.83
C LYS A 101 -34.55 -21.40 8.73
N GLY A 102 -34.61 -20.08 8.50
CA GLY A 102 -33.80 -19.10 9.22
C GLY A 102 -32.29 -19.27 9.09
N VAL A 103 -31.81 -20.05 8.13
CA VAL A 103 -30.39 -20.18 7.80
C VAL A 103 -30.15 -19.44 6.49
N ILE A 104 -29.30 -18.43 6.53
CA ILE A 104 -28.95 -17.63 5.34
C ILE A 104 -27.57 -18.04 4.86
N ARG A 105 -27.47 -18.49 3.61
CA ARG A 105 -26.20 -18.84 3.00
C ARG A 105 -25.54 -17.63 2.36
N LEU A 106 -24.28 -17.39 2.67
CA LEU A 106 -23.43 -16.41 1.98
C LEU A 106 -22.28 -17.16 1.32
N ASN A 107 -22.01 -16.90 0.05
CA ASN A 107 -20.92 -17.53 -0.68
C ASN A 107 -19.75 -16.57 -0.83
N VAL A 108 -18.57 -16.96 -0.35
CA VAL A 108 -17.33 -16.19 -0.45
C VAL A 108 -16.53 -16.67 -1.65
N ILE A 109 -16.38 -15.82 -2.65
CA ILE A 109 -15.61 -16.08 -3.85
C ILE A 109 -14.26 -15.37 -3.73
N ALA A 110 -13.17 -16.12 -3.77
CA ALA A 110 -11.81 -15.58 -3.80
C ALA A 110 -11.33 -15.46 -5.26
N PHE A 111 -11.04 -14.24 -5.69
CA PHE A 111 -10.46 -14.02 -7.00
C PHE A 111 -9.00 -14.45 -6.99
N LYS A 112 -8.61 -15.24 -8.00
CA LYS A 112 -7.22 -15.71 -8.16
C LYS A 112 -6.45 -14.82 -9.11
N LEU A 113 -5.13 -14.78 -8.96
CA LEU A 113 -4.27 -14.14 -9.95
C LEU A 113 -4.31 -14.94 -11.26
N GLY A 114 -4.72 -14.29 -12.35
CA GLY A 114 -4.66 -14.84 -13.71
C GLY A 114 -3.25 -14.72 -14.27
N GLU A 115 -2.92 -13.54 -14.79
CA GLU A 115 -1.61 -13.18 -15.35
C GLU A 115 -0.93 -12.08 -14.52
N ALA A 116 0.40 -12.16 -14.39
CA ALA A 116 1.23 -11.06 -13.91
C ALA A 116 2.11 -10.58 -15.08
N ARG A 117 1.85 -9.36 -15.57
CA ARG A 117 2.56 -8.78 -16.70
C ARG A 117 3.55 -7.73 -16.25
N ILE A 118 4.79 -7.83 -16.73
CA ILE A 118 5.84 -6.86 -16.47
C ILE A 118 6.01 -5.94 -17.68
N THR A 119 6.23 -4.66 -17.41
CA THR A 119 6.50 -3.65 -18.45
C THR A 119 7.55 -2.66 -17.97
N GLY A 120 8.32 -2.09 -18.91
CA GLY A 120 9.28 -1.02 -18.61
C GLY A 120 10.59 -1.48 -17.96
N SER A 121 10.89 -2.77 -17.99
CA SER A 121 12.20 -3.29 -17.57
C SER A 121 13.21 -3.24 -18.71
N GLU A 122 14.34 -2.58 -18.51
CA GLU A 122 15.44 -2.47 -19.48
C GLU A 122 16.71 -3.18 -18.97
N TYR A 123 16.99 -3.11 -17.67
CA TYR A 123 18.22 -3.58 -17.04
C TYR A 123 18.05 -4.86 -16.22
N PHE A 124 16.81 -5.26 -15.91
CA PHE A 124 16.50 -6.43 -15.09
C PHE A 124 15.59 -7.40 -15.87
N SER A 125 15.73 -8.71 -15.65
CA SER A 125 14.84 -9.68 -16.28
C SER A 125 13.51 -9.78 -15.55
N ASP A 126 12.45 -10.12 -16.29
CA ASP A 126 11.11 -10.30 -15.74
C ASP A 126 11.08 -11.37 -14.64
N GLU A 127 11.83 -12.46 -14.81
CA GLU A 127 11.94 -13.50 -13.78
C GLU A 127 12.53 -12.96 -12.48
N HIS A 128 13.53 -12.07 -12.57
CA HIS A 128 14.16 -11.50 -11.39
C HIS A 128 13.21 -10.52 -10.67
N ILE A 129 12.47 -9.73 -11.44
CA ILE A 129 11.43 -8.84 -10.91
C ILE A 129 10.34 -9.65 -10.18
N LEU A 130 9.86 -10.76 -10.77
CA LEU A 130 8.87 -11.62 -10.11
C LEU A 130 9.40 -12.28 -8.83
N GLN A 131 10.71 -12.53 -8.72
CA GLN A 131 11.30 -13.06 -7.48
C GLN A 131 11.20 -12.07 -6.30
N SER A 132 11.15 -10.77 -6.61
CA SER A 132 10.94 -9.72 -5.61
C SER A 132 9.49 -9.60 -5.11
N LEU A 133 8.55 -10.23 -5.83
CA LEU A 133 7.11 -10.21 -5.54
C LEU A 133 6.54 -11.65 -5.49
N PRO A 134 6.96 -12.49 -4.52
CA PRO A 134 6.59 -13.90 -4.47
C PRO A 134 5.09 -14.16 -4.28
N SER A 135 4.29 -13.17 -3.89
CA SER A 135 2.82 -13.26 -3.85
C SER A 135 2.16 -13.21 -5.23
N LEU A 136 2.84 -12.64 -6.25
CA LEU A 136 2.32 -12.52 -7.62
C LEU A 136 2.57 -13.78 -8.46
N LYS A 137 2.20 -14.94 -7.92
CA LYS A 137 2.27 -16.22 -8.65
C LYS A 137 0.95 -16.52 -9.34
N PRO A 138 0.96 -17.10 -10.56
CA PRO A 138 -0.25 -17.56 -11.21
C PRO A 138 -1.09 -18.44 -10.27
N GLN A 139 -2.41 -18.25 -10.29
CA GLN A 139 -3.39 -18.94 -9.45
C GLN A 139 -3.28 -18.67 -7.94
N ALA A 140 -2.38 -17.79 -7.50
CA ALA A 140 -2.30 -17.38 -6.11
C ALA A 140 -3.52 -16.56 -5.69
N ARG A 141 -3.86 -16.65 -4.42
CA ARG A 141 -4.84 -15.76 -3.79
C ARG A 141 -4.06 -14.57 -3.24
N LEU A 142 -4.43 -13.39 -3.70
CA LEU A 142 -3.71 -12.18 -3.36
C LEU A 142 -4.07 -11.74 -1.94
N ASN A 143 -3.04 -11.49 -1.13
CA ASN A 143 -3.17 -10.77 0.14
C ASN A 143 -2.49 -9.40 -0.02
N THR A 144 -3.25 -8.32 0.14
CA THR A 144 -2.75 -6.96 -0.05
C THR A 144 -1.71 -6.56 0.99
N HIS A 145 -1.76 -7.10 2.20
CA HIS A 145 -0.74 -6.84 3.22
C HIS A 145 0.59 -7.51 2.85
N GLU A 146 0.56 -8.75 2.34
CA GLU A 146 1.76 -9.45 1.87
C GLU A 146 2.37 -8.73 0.68
N ILE A 147 1.57 -8.41 -0.34
CA ILE A 147 2.01 -7.67 -1.53
C ILE A 147 2.59 -6.31 -1.14
N ALA A 148 1.96 -5.57 -0.22
CA ALA A 148 2.48 -4.29 0.24
C ALA A 148 3.85 -4.43 0.92
N ARG A 149 4.05 -5.46 1.75
CA ARG A 149 5.35 -5.73 2.39
C ARG A 149 6.43 -6.12 1.39
N GLU A 150 6.09 -6.96 0.43
CA GLU A 150 6.99 -7.35 -0.67
C GLU A 150 7.38 -6.14 -1.51
N LEU A 151 6.40 -5.32 -1.90
CA LEU A 151 6.60 -4.09 -2.67
C LEU A 151 7.50 -3.09 -1.93
N LEU A 152 7.31 -2.92 -0.62
CA LEU A 152 8.17 -2.06 0.19
C LEU A 152 9.62 -2.53 0.18
N LEU A 153 9.88 -3.83 0.24
CA LEU A 153 11.24 -4.36 0.16
C LEU A 153 11.80 -4.24 -1.27
N ALA A 154 11.01 -4.59 -2.29
CA ALA A 154 11.40 -4.50 -3.69
C ALA A 154 11.79 -3.07 -4.09
N ASN A 155 11.08 -2.06 -3.56
CA ASN A 155 11.33 -0.64 -3.82
C ASN A 155 12.43 -0.01 -2.94
N ARG A 156 13.10 -0.76 -2.06
CA ARG A 156 14.36 -0.31 -1.45
C ARG A 156 15.53 -0.33 -2.44
N HIS A 157 15.35 -0.99 -3.58
CA HIS A 157 16.37 -1.12 -4.59
C HIS A 157 16.67 0.24 -5.25
N PRO A 158 17.91 0.77 -5.16
CA PRO A 158 18.22 2.14 -5.60
C PRO A 158 18.10 2.36 -7.11
N SER A 159 18.24 1.31 -7.92
CA SER A 159 18.12 1.39 -9.38
C SER A 159 16.80 0.86 -9.93
N ARG A 160 15.81 0.53 -9.09
CA ARG A 160 14.55 -0.10 -9.55
C ARG A 160 13.36 0.25 -8.68
N GLU A 161 12.30 0.73 -9.32
CA GLU A 161 11.01 1.02 -8.69
C GLU A 161 9.90 0.21 -9.37
N HIS A 162 9.03 -0.39 -8.57
CA HIS A 162 7.90 -1.22 -8.99
C HIS A 162 6.61 -0.47 -8.67
N ILE A 163 5.71 -0.43 -9.64
CA ILE A 163 4.35 0.10 -9.51
C ILE A 163 3.39 -1.01 -9.91
N ILE A 164 2.56 -1.46 -8.98
CA ILE A 164 1.61 -2.56 -9.20
C ILE A 164 0.21 -1.97 -9.41
N ASN A 165 -0.42 -2.35 -10.50
CA ASN A 165 -1.83 -2.10 -10.74
C ASN A 165 -2.57 -3.43 -10.88
N ILE A 166 -3.64 -3.63 -10.13
CA ILE A 166 -4.47 -4.83 -10.23
C ILE A 166 -5.76 -4.47 -10.95
N LYS A 167 -6.11 -5.26 -11.97
CA LYS A 167 -7.29 -5.06 -12.81
C LYS A 167 -8.11 -6.36 -12.87
N LYS A 168 -9.35 -6.24 -13.34
CA LYS A 168 -10.19 -7.41 -13.63
C LYS A 168 -9.49 -8.32 -14.63
N GLY A 169 -9.40 -9.60 -14.32
CA GLY A 169 -8.76 -10.59 -15.18
C GLY A 169 -9.61 -11.02 -16.36
N GLN A 170 -8.99 -11.73 -17.31
CA GLN A 170 -9.69 -12.24 -18.50
C GLN A 170 -10.63 -13.43 -18.19
N ALA A 171 -10.27 -14.26 -17.21
CA ALA A 171 -11.09 -15.40 -16.80
C ALA A 171 -12.07 -15.01 -15.67
N GLU A 172 -13.16 -15.79 -15.53
CA GLU A 172 -14.09 -15.61 -14.39
C GLU A 172 -13.37 -15.81 -13.06
N ASP A 173 -13.77 -15.03 -12.06
CA ASP A 173 -13.17 -15.03 -10.71
C ASP A 173 -11.64 -14.87 -10.71
N THR A 174 -11.11 -14.11 -11.67
CA THR A 174 -9.67 -13.76 -11.72
C THR A 174 -9.41 -12.26 -11.74
N VAL A 175 -8.21 -11.91 -11.29
CA VAL A 175 -7.62 -10.57 -11.39
C VAL A 175 -6.25 -10.68 -12.03
N ASP A 176 -5.87 -9.69 -12.83
CA ASP A 176 -4.55 -9.62 -13.46
C ASP A 176 -3.74 -8.50 -12.83
N ALA A 177 -2.44 -8.72 -12.67
CA ALA A 177 -1.50 -7.74 -12.13
C ALA A 177 -0.63 -7.17 -13.25
N GLU A 178 -0.58 -5.85 -13.35
CA GLU A 178 0.34 -5.12 -14.20
C GLU A 178 1.43 -4.52 -13.31
N VAL A 179 2.66 -5.02 -13.45
CA VAL A 179 3.84 -4.54 -12.74
C VAL A 179 4.62 -3.65 -13.69
N LYS A 180 4.51 -2.33 -13.49
CA LYS A 180 5.30 -1.36 -14.23
C LYS A 180 6.62 -1.13 -13.49
N ILE A 181 7.71 -1.28 -14.21
CA ILE A 181 9.06 -1.08 -13.73
C ILE A 181 9.58 0.26 -14.24
N LYS A 182 10.24 0.97 -13.35
CA LYS A 182 11.10 2.10 -13.68
C LYS A 182 12.48 1.75 -13.15
N ASP A 183 13.35 1.32 -14.04
CA ASP A 183 14.71 0.98 -13.71
C ASP A 183 15.71 2.00 -14.28
N SER A 184 16.94 1.87 -13.80
CA SER A 184 18.09 2.61 -14.31
C SER A 184 19.31 1.71 -14.27
N ARG A 185 20.41 2.18 -14.87
CA ARG A 185 21.65 1.42 -14.92
C ARG A 185 22.06 0.93 -13.52
N PRO A 186 22.46 -0.34 -13.37
CA PRO A 186 22.75 -0.92 -12.07
C PRO A 186 24.14 -0.53 -11.53
N TYR A 187 24.73 0.56 -12.05
CA TYR A 187 26.00 1.09 -11.58
C TYR A 187 26.01 2.60 -11.71
N PHE A 188 26.58 3.27 -10.72
CA PHE A 188 26.88 4.70 -10.80
C PHE A 188 28.11 5.06 -9.98
N GLY A 189 28.79 6.13 -10.37
CA GLY A 189 29.89 6.73 -9.63
C GLY A 189 29.47 8.05 -8.99
N PHE A 190 30.12 8.43 -7.90
CA PHE A 190 29.90 9.71 -7.23
C PHE A 190 31.22 10.33 -6.77
N VAL A 191 31.20 11.66 -6.69
CA VAL A 191 32.26 12.46 -6.09
C VAL A 191 31.63 13.48 -5.16
N GLY A 192 32.32 13.83 -4.08
CA GLY A 192 31.84 14.75 -3.07
C GLY A 192 32.96 15.59 -2.48
N ILE A 193 32.62 16.81 -2.09
CA ILE A 193 33.52 17.74 -1.43
C ILE A 193 32.81 18.29 -0.20
N ASN A 194 33.48 18.28 0.96
CA ASN A 194 32.96 18.89 2.18
C ASN A 194 34.10 19.52 2.99
N ASN A 195 33.75 20.28 4.03
CA ASN A 195 34.70 21.01 4.88
C ASN A 195 34.72 20.51 6.33
N ILE A 196 34.48 19.21 6.56
CA ILE A 196 34.38 18.63 7.92
C ILE A 196 35.75 18.40 8.60
N GLY A 197 36.86 18.60 7.90
CA GLY A 197 38.20 18.39 8.42
C GLY A 197 38.69 19.52 9.35
N THR A 198 39.84 19.31 9.98
CA THR A 198 40.45 20.29 10.91
C THR A 198 41.57 21.09 10.25
N GLU A 199 42.18 22.04 10.96
CA GLU A 199 43.37 22.74 10.45
C GLU A 199 44.57 21.81 10.29
N GLN A 200 44.75 20.89 11.25
CA GLN A 200 45.85 19.94 11.30
C GLN A 200 45.76 18.90 10.17
N THR A 201 44.55 18.38 9.90
CA THR A 201 44.32 17.31 8.93
C THR A 201 43.80 17.83 7.58
N GLY A 202 43.68 19.16 7.43
CA GLY A 202 43.13 19.83 6.26
C GLY A 202 41.60 19.89 6.30
N ARG A 203 41.04 21.11 6.15
CA ARG A 203 39.60 21.36 6.31
C ARG A 203 38.76 20.67 5.22
N VAL A 204 39.27 20.60 3.99
CA VAL A 204 38.53 20.07 2.83
C VAL A 204 38.73 18.57 2.70
N ARG A 205 37.64 17.81 2.63
CA ARG A 205 37.61 16.39 2.27
C ARG A 205 37.09 16.20 0.87
N LEU A 206 37.76 15.33 0.12
CA LEU A 206 37.35 14.84 -1.18
C LEU A 206 36.93 13.39 -1.02
N THR A 207 35.73 13.04 -1.47
CA THR A 207 35.20 11.68 -1.48
C THR A 207 34.97 11.25 -2.91
N GLY A 208 35.42 10.07 -3.28
CA GLY A 208 35.08 9.40 -4.53
C GLY A 208 34.54 8.01 -4.24
N GLY A 209 33.62 7.52 -5.06
CA GLY A 209 33.08 6.18 -4.88
C GLY A 209 32.22 5.70 -6.03
N GLY A 210 31.73 4.48 -5.89
CA GLY A 210 30.83 3.86 -6.83
C GLY A 210 29.91 2.85 -6.15
N GLN A 211 28.79 2.60 -6.79
CA GLN A 211 27.80 1.63 -6.37
C GLN A 211 27.46 0.72 -7.55
N HIS A 212 27.28 -0.57 -7.26
CA HIS A 212 26.70 -1.55 -8.17
C HIS A 212 25.52 -2.23 -7.48
N THR A 213 24.36 -2.28 -8.13
CA THR A 213 23.06 -2.62 -7.53
C THR A 213 22.55 -3.98 -8.01
N ASN A 214 23.44 -4.83 -8.51
CA ASN A 214 23.12 -6.18 -8.96
C ASN A 214 24.41 -6.98 -9.21
N LEU A 215 25.38 -6.90 -8.29
CA LEU A 215 26.74 -7.39 -8.55
C LEU A 215 26.76 -8.92 -8.74
N PHE A 216 25.93 -9.65 -8.01
CA PHE A 216 25.82 -11.11 -8.10
C PHE A 216 24.52 -11.60 -8.75
N GLY A 217 23.74 -10.71 -9.37
CA GLY A 217 22.45 -11.09 -9.98
C GLY A 217 21.37 -11.39 -8.94
N LYS A 218 21.44 -10.81 -7.73
CA LYS A 218 20.52 -11.10 -6.61
C LYS A 218 19.93 -9.83 -5.98
N ASP A 219 19.82 -8.76 -6.75
CA ASP A 219 19.36 -7.44 -6.27
C ASP A 219 20.21 -6.92 -5.10
N ASP A 220 21.47 -7.32 -5.10
CA ASP A 220 22.44 -6.96 -4.10
C ASP A 220 23.10 -5.62 -4.41
N VAL A 221 23.23 -4.78 -3.38
CA VAL A 221 23.78 -3.44 -3.48
C VAL A 221 25.16 -3.42 -2.82
N PHE A 222 26.18 -3.24 -3.63
CA PHE A 222 27.56 -3.02 -3.21
C PHE A 222 27.97 -1.57 -3.43
N THR A 223 28.50 -0.92 -2.39
CA THR A 223 29.06 0.44 -2.49
C THR A 223 30.49 0.45 -1.97
N ALA A 224 31.37 1.15 -2.68
CA ALA A 224 32.73 1.42 -2.23
C ALA A 224 33.01 2.92 -2.33
N SER A 225 33.66 3.47 -1.30
CA SER A 225 34.07 4.87 -1.25
C SER A 225 35.45 5.03 -0.65
N TYR A 226 36.11 6.10 -1.06
CA TYR A 226 37.38 6.56 -0.52
C TYR A 226 37.30 8.06 -0.25
N THR A 227 37.69 8.47 0.95
CA THR A 227 37.75 9.88 1.37
C THR A 227 39.16 10.25 1.79
N THR A 228 39.63 11.40 1.33
CA THR A 228 40.96 11.94 1.64
C THR A 228 40.94 13.46 1.83
N SER A 229 42.01 14.01 2.40
CA SER A 229 42.19 15.46 2.52
C SER A 229 42.69 16.06 1.22
N GLN A 230 42.15 17.22 0.82
CA GLN A 230 42.70 17.96 -0.32
C GLN A 230 44.14 18.41 -0.05
N LYS A 231 44.43 18.83 1.19
CA LYS A 231 45.71 19.44 1.57
C LYS A 231 46.75 18.42 2.02
N TYR A 232 46.32 17.36 2.70
CA TYR A 232 47.20 16.33 3.25
C TYR A 232 46.68 14.91 2.92
N PRO A 233 46.79 14.45 1.67
CA PRO A 233 46.18 13.19 1.25
C PRO A 233 46.76 11.95 1.96
N GLU A 234 48.03 12.00 2.33
CA GLU A 234 48.70 10.91 3.05
C GLU A 234 48.23 10.79 4.50
N ASP A 235 47.87 11.92 5.11
CA ASP A 235 47.46 12.02 6.51
C ASP A 235 46.00 11.62 6.72
N VAL A 236 45.20 11.49 5.65
CA VAL A 236 43.78 11.15 5.75
C VAL A 236 43.41 10.14 4.67
N LYS A 237 43.20 8.90 5.09
CA LYS A 237 42.79 7.78 4.24
C LYS A 237 41.61 7.08 4.88
N GLN A 238 40.43 7.26 4.30
CA GLN A 238 39.21 6.65 4.81
C GLN A 238 38.59 5.79 3.72
N TYR A 239 38.34 4.53 4.02
CA TYR A 239 37.71 3.57 3.12
C TYR A 239 36.35 3.18 3.68
N GLY A 240 35.33 3.20 2.83
CA GLY A 240 33.99 2.71 3.15
C GLY A 240 33.58 1.63 2.18
N LEU A 241 33.15 0.47 2.68
CA LEU A 241 32.54 -0.59 1.92
C LEU A 241 31.18 -0.92 2.54
N SER A 242 30.15 -1.08 1.71
CA SER A 242 28.86 -1.61 2.15
C SER A 242 28.34 -2.62 1.15
N TYR A 243 27.72 -3.67 1.67
CA TYR A 243 27.08 -4.72 0.90
C TYR A 243 25.73 -5.03 1.51
N SER A 244 24.70 -5.13 0.69
CA SER A 244 23.39 -5.57 1.17
C SER A 244 22.69 -6.46 0.18
N ILE A 245 21.93 -7.41 0.69
CA ILE A 245 21.20 -8.40 -0.11
C ILE A 245 19.78 -8.60 0.45
N PRO A 246 18.73 -8.51 -0.38
CA PRO A 246 17.36 -8.77 0.04
C PRO A 246 17.09 -10.27 0.20
N ILE A 247 16.25 -10.63 1.17
CA ILE A 247 15.70 -11.97 1.37
C ILE A 247 14.17 -11.86 1.21
N TYR A 248 13.71 -11.91 -0.04
CA TYR A 248 12.31 -11.67 -0.39
C TYR A 248 11.32 -12.62 0.31
N LYS A 249 11.67 -13.89 0.46
CA LYS A 249 10.84 -14.89 1.17
C LYS A 249 10.54 -14.51 2.64
N LEU A 250 11.43 -13.73 3.26
CA LEU A 250 11.29 -13.29 4.65
C LEU A 250 10.92 -11.80 4.75
N ALA A 251 10.68 -11.13 3.62
CA ALA A 251 10.51 -9.69 3.54
C ALA A 251 11.58 -8.93 4.37
N SER A 252 12.83 -9.38 4.27
CA SER A 252 13.96 -8.91 5.08
C SER A 252 15.17 -8.56 4.22
N GLN A 253 16.16 -7.90 4.80
CA GLN A 253 17.42 -7.53 4.13
C GLN A 253 18.58 -7.75 5.09
N VAL A 254 19.71 -8.24 4.57
CA VAL A 254 20.97 -8.35 5.31
C VAL A 254 21.92 -7.31 4.76
N SER A 255 22.55 -6.55 5.66
CA SER A 255 23.52 -5.52 5.31
C SER A 255 24.80 -5.73 6.12
N MET A 256 25.94 -5.53 5.45
CA MET A 256 27.27 -5.57 6.01
C MET A 256 27.98 -4.28 5.64
N PHE A 257 28.76 -3.74 6.56
CA PHE A 257 29.54 -2.54 6.34
C PHE A 257 30.95 -2.73 6.91
N TYR A 258 31.92 -2.12 6.24
CA TYR A 258 33.29 -2.04 6.69
C TYR A 258 33.78 -0.61 6.48
N SER A 259 34.35 -0.03 7.54
CA SER A 259 34.93 1.31 7.51
C SER A 259 36.31 1.26 8.13
N SER A 260 37.30 1.83 7.43
CA SER A 260 38.65 2.00 7.94
C SER A 260 39.02 3.47 7.82
N SER A 261 39.56 4.05 8.89
CA SER A 261 39.94 5.47 8.93
C SER A 261 41.33 5.59 9.53
N ASP A 262 42.27 6.07 8.72
CA ASP A 262 43.60 6.49 9.16
C ASP A 262 43.69 8.01 9.03
N VAL A 263 43.94 8.67 10.17
CA VAL A 263 43.98 10.13 10.29
C VAL A 263 45.17 10.52 11.17
N ASP A 264 46.27 10.95 10.55
CA ASP A 264 47.41 11.52 11.26
C ASP A 264 47.19 13.03 11.44
N SER A 265 47.26 13.47 12.69
CA SER A 265 47.12 14.88 13.06
C SER A 265 48.40 15.49 13.65
N GLY A 266 49.49 14.70 13.71
CA GLY A 266 50.83 15.12 14.10
C GLY A 266 50.87 16.02 15.34
N THR A 267 50.77 15.45 16.55
CA THR A 267 50.93 16.23 17.79
C THR A 267 52.19 15.85 18.56
N ILE A 268 53.17 16.76 18.60
CA ILE A 268 54.30 16.72 19.54
C ILE A 268 53.84 17.41 20.84
N ASN A 269 53.15 16.65 21.71
CA ASN A 269 53.09 16.84 23.16
C ASN A 269 52.11 15.81 23.78
N SER A 270 52.66 14.66 24.14
CA SER A 270 52.20 13.70 25.17
C SER A 270 50.73 13.27 25.25
N LEU A 271 49.95 13.27 24.18
CA LEU A 271 48.70 12.50 24.12
C LEU A 271 48.41 12.07 22.68
N ASP A 272 48.63 10.78 22.43
CA ASP A 272 48.27 10.12 21.19
C ASP A 272 46.76 9.88 21.21
N ILE A 273 46.01 10.61 20.38
CA ILE A 273 44.54 10.48 20.28
C ILE A 273 44.22 9.76 18.98
N SER A 274 44.23 8.42 19.03
CA SER A 274 43.65 7.58 17.99
C SER A 274 42.12 7.57 18.13
N GLY A 275 41.41 8.21 17.21
CA GLY A 275 39.95 8.17 17.16
C GLY A 275 39.45 7.01 16.31
N ALA A 276 39.01 5.91 16.92
CA ALA A 276 38.16 4.95 16.24
C ALA A 276 36.75 5.54 16.14
N GLY A 277 36.31 5.92 14.94
CA GLY A 277 34.93 6.38 14.72
C GLY A 277 33.95 5.28 15.09
N GLN A 278 32.99 5.59 15.98
CA GLN A 278 31.81 4.75 16.23
C GLN A 278 30.83 4.85 15.07
#